data_AF-A0A532T508-F1
#
_entry.id   AF-A0A532T508-F1
#
_cell.length_a   1.000
_cell.length_b   1.000
_cell.length_c   1.000
_cell.angle_alpha   90.00
_cell.angle_beta   90.00
_cell.angle_gamma   90.00
#
_symmetry.space_group_name_H-M   'P 1'
#
loop_
_entity.id
_entity.type
_entity.pdbx_description
1 polymer ?
#
loop_
_entity_poly.entity_id
_entity_poly.type
_entity_poly.pdbx_seq_one_letter_code
_entity_poly.pdbx_strand_id
1 'polypeptide(L)'
;MLNKRGQVTIFIIIGIIIIASLIFFSMQTDLTMRGDVWIEETSKIPADVIPIKNYVDNCIKDIVEDEVIWLSLQGGYYNVVDGYDYEFIEIPFYFYLGESKFPSKSVIEREFSKYMEDKLPECINDFESFREIGYEINAGSISVDTSLGKMLNMKVKYPISVKKQESKTDIKSFYLDYNFNFDKLYNILSDFAVEHQKNPDFVPIGHLSLAAYNNGFTYDLIYGDNNSVVYSLIFNDLLDDEKTLLFNFAAQYGWYELQAVAEDIQLKSIPPQQAFPDYEFVYQVVSLNATNLKFSDFSGLFDIDENTGVIRFTPNIEDRGTHSVMIKAEDDNGNEGSVVFELEVVTENNPPVIEDLQDLHFYVGDDVSSALVRAPVHATDPDGDAIWFAVETSLPNFNINPSTGDMSFAPEPGQEGRYTVTVLVFDVNTESDSDSFIVEVEKWERP
;
A
#
# COMPACT_ATOMS: atom_id res chain seq x y z
N MET A 1 -44.23 54.71 -27.29
CA MET A 1 -44.57 53.27 -27.38
C MET A 1 -43.55 52.49 -26.58
N LEU A 2 -43.99 51.78 -25.54
CA LEU A 2 -43.42 50.52 -25.03
C LEU A 2 -44.40 50.01 -23.96
N ASN A 3 -44.94 48.83 -24.22
CA ASN A 3 -46.16 48.30 -23.63
C ASN A 3 -45.89 47.78 -22.19
N LYS A 4 -46.20 48.59 -21.17
CA LYS A 4 -45.99 48.27 -19.73
C LYS A 4 -46.84 47.10 -19.19
N ARG A 5 -47.62 46.42 -20.03
CA ARG A 5 -48.45 45.26 -19.63
C ARG A 5 -47.71 43.91 -19.69
N GLY A 6 -46.53 43.82 -20.31
CA GLY A 6 -45.74 42.58 -20.39
C GLY A 6 -44.82 42.34 -19.18
N GLN A 7 -44.38 43.39 -18.49
CA GLN A 7 -43.46 43.26 -17.35
C GLN A 7 -44.13 42.70 -16.10
N VAL A 8 -45.37 43.10 -15.81
CA VAL A 8 -46.09 42.64 -14.60
C VAL A 8 -46.35 41.13 -14.63
N THR A 9 -46.68 40.60 -15.81
CA THR A 9 -46.91 39.15 -16.00
C THR A 9 -45.64 38.33 -15.80
N ILE A 10 -44.47 38.86 -16.22
CA ILE A 10 -43.16 38.21 -16.00
C ILE A 10 -42.82 38.14 -14.51
N PHE A 11 -43.04 39.23 -13.75
CA PHE A 11 -42.76 39.21 -12.31
C PHE A 11 -43.70 38.28 -11.54
N ILE A 12 -44.96 38.15 -11.96
CA ILE A 12 -45.90 37.19 -11.36
C ILE A 12 -45.45 35.74 -11.65
N ILE A 13 -45.03 35.44 -12.88
CA ILE A 13 -44.56 34.09 -13.25
C ILE A 13 -43.27 33.74 -12.50
N ILE A 14 -42.33 34.68 -12.38
CA ILE A 14 -41.09 34.48 -11.60
C ILE A 14 -41.42 34.26 -10.12
N GLY A 15 -42.36 35.02 -9.56
CA GLY A 15 -42.81 34.86 -8.18
C GLY A 15 -43.42 33.48 -7.91
N ILE A 16 -44.24 32.97 -8.83
CA ILE A 16 -44.84 31.62 -8.72
C ILE A 16 -43.77 30.54 -8.83
N ILE A 17 -42.79 30.69 -9.72
CA ILE A 17 -41.69 29.73 -9.86
C ILE A 17 -40.82 29.69 -8.60
N ILE A 18 -40.52 30.83 -7.99
CA ILE A 18 -39.75 30.91 -6.74
C ILE A 18 -40.52 30.24 -5.59
N ILE A 19 -41.83 30.50 -5.49
CA ILE A 19 -42.66 29.87 -4.45
C ILE A 19 -42.75 28.35 -4.69
N ALA A 20 -42.93 27.90 -5.93
CA ALA A 20 -42.99 26.48 -6.25
C ALA A 20 -41.66 25.77 -6.01
N SER A 21 -40.53 26.42 -6.28
CA SER A 21 -39.20 25.87 -6.00
C SER A 21 -38.87 25.85 -4.52
N LEU A 22 -39.32 26.84 -3.73
CA LEU A 22 -39.23 26.80 -2.27
C LEU A 22 -40.10 25.70 -1.65
N ILE A 23 -41.32 25.49 -2.16
CA ILE A 23 -42.19 24.39 -1.73
C ILE A 23 -41.59 23.03 -2.12
N PHE A 24 -41.06 22.90 -3.34
CA PHE A 24 -40.38 21.68 -3.79
C PHE A 24 -39.12 21.39 -2.98
N PHE A 25 -38.33 22.42 -2.65
CA PHE A 25 -37.16 22.29 -1.78
C PHE A 25 -37.57 21.92 -0.35
N SER A 26 -38.63 22.51 0.19
CA SER A 26 -39.23 22.12 1.49
C SER A 26 -39.72 20.67 1.50
N MET A 27 -40.34 20.20 0.40
CA MET A 27 -40.78 18.82 0.27
C MET A 27 -39.60 17.85 0.09
N GLN A 28 -38.51 18.27 -0.57
CA GLN A 28 -37.25 17.51 -0.66
C GLN A 28 -36.54 17.40 0.70
N THR A 29 -36.54 18.46 1.51
CA THR A 29 -36.03 18.39 2.88
C THR A 29 -36.88 17.50 3.78
N ASP A 30 -38.20 17.43 3.58
CA ASP A 30 -39.07 16.48 4.29
C ASP A 30 -38.90 15.03 3.79
N LEU A 31 -38.55 14.83 2.51
CA LEU A 31 -38.31 13.49 1.92
C LEU A 31 -36.92 12.92 2.27
N THR A 32 -35.94 13.76 2.63
CA THR A 32 -34.60 13.33 3.04
C THR A 32 -34.44 13.20 4.57
N MET A 33 -35.43 13.64 5.35
CA MET A 33 -35.49 13.47 6.81
C MET A 33 -36.52 12.42 7.24
N ARG A 34 -36.55 11.29 6.53
CA ARG A 34 -37.26 10.06 6.94
C ARG A 34 -36.28 8.99 7.43
N GLY A 35 -35.29 9.40 8.20
CA GLY A 35 -34.68 8.50 9.18
C GLY A 35 -35.61 8.49 10.39
N ASP A 36 -36.12 7.32 10.78
CA ASP A 36 -36.96 7.17 11.96
C ASP A 36 -36.19 7.57 13.21
N VAL A 37 -36.26 8.85 13.59
CA VAL A 37 -35.70 9.35 14.85
C VAL A 37 -36.58 8.81 15.98
N TRP A 38 -36.06 7.86 16.74
CA TRP A 38 -36.74 7.31 17.91
C TRP A 38 -36.68 8.30 19.07
N ILE A 39 -37.61 9.25 19.13
CA ILE A 39 -37.68 10.24 20.21
C ILE A 39 -38.31 9.59 21.46
N GLU A 40 -37.61 9.67 22.60
CA GLU A 40 -38.13 9.30 23.92
C GLU A 40 -39.32 10.23 24.28
N GLU A 41 -40.52 9.67 24.42
CA GLU A 41 -41.64 10.42 25.01
C GLU A 41 -41.24 10.78 26.45
N THR A 42 -41.11 12.08 26.74
CA THR A 42 -40.76 12.60 28.07
C THR A 42 -41.92 12.45 29.05
N SER A 43 -42.28 11.20 29.35
CA SER A 43 -43.01 10.86 30.56
C SER A 43 -42.10 11.16 31.75
N LYS A 44 -42.56 11.97 32.70
CA LYS A 44 -41.80 12.24 33.94
C LYS A 44 -41.69 10.95 34.75
N ILE A 45 -40.56 10.25 34.60
CA ILE A 45 -40.26 9.03 35.37
C ILE A 45 -40.01 9.43 36.83
N PRO A 46 -40.70 8.82 37.81
CA PRO A 46 -40.47 9.08 39.23
C PRO A 46 -39.02 8.80 39.67
N ALA A 47 -38.51 9.59 40.63
CA ALA A 47 -37.11 9.55 41.05
C ALA A 47 -36.69 8.19 41.65
N ASP A 48 -37.63 7.43 42.20
CA ASP A 48 -37.45 6.09 42.76
C ASP A 48 -37.28 4.99 41.69
N VAL A 49 -37.63 5.27 40.44
CA VAL A 49 -37.58 4.33 39.31
C VAL A 49 -36.33 4.57 38.43
N ILE A 50 -35.73 5.76 38.51
CA ILE A 50 -34.50 6.13 37.78
C ILE A 50 -33.36 5.10 37.98
N PRO A 51 -33.09 4.56 39.18
CA PRO A 51 -32.02 3.57 39.36
C PRO A 51 -32.22 2.30 38.53
N ILE A 52 -33.46 1.86 38.36
CA ILE A 52 -33.80 0.67 37.56
C ILE A 52 -33.65 0.99 36.07
N LYS A 53 -34.13 2.16 35.63
CA LYS A 53 -33.93 2.60 34.24
C LYS A 53 -32.44 2.64 33.90
N ASN A 54 -31.63 3.31 34.72
CA ASN A 54 -30.18 3.42 34.51
C ASN A 54 -29.50 2.05 34.53
N TYR A 55 -29.95 1.13 35.37
CA TYR A 55 -29.43 -0.24 35.39
C TYR A 55 -29.65 -0.95 34.06
N VAL A 56 -30.88 -0.87 33.51
CA VAL A 56 -31.20 -1.47 32.21
C VAL A 56 -30.46 -0.75 31.07
N ASP A 57 -30.41 0.58 31.08
CA ASP A 57 -29.66 1.37 30.09
C ASP A 57 -28.17 0.98 30.08
N ASN A 58 -27.56 0.81 31.26
CA ASN A 58 -26.17 0.38 31.36
C ASN A 58 -25.98 -1.05 30.86
N CYS A 59 -26.87 -1.98 31.22
CA CYS A 59 -26.82 -3.34 30.66
C CYS A 59 -26.89 -3.34 29.13
N ILE A 60 -27.82 -2.58 28.55
CA ILE A 60 -27.95 -2.46 27.09
C ILE A 60 -26.66 -1.87 26.49
N LYS A 61 -26.10 -0.83 27.11
CA LYS A 61 -24.86 -0.21 26.64
C LYS A 61 -23.69 -1.18 26.67
N ASP A 62 -23.47 -1.86 27.80
CA ASP A 62 -22.36 -2.80 27.98
C ASP A 62 -22.47 -3.96 26.98
N ILE A 63 -23.68 -4.49 26.76
CA ILE A 63 -23.92 -5.55 25.78
C ILE A 63 -23.60 -5.10 24.36
N VAL A 64 -23.99 -3.87 23.96
CA VAL A 64 -23.71 -3.38 22.58
C VAL A 64 -22.22 -3.18 22.33
N GLU A 65 -21.46 -2.75 23.34
CA GLU A 65 -20.00 -2.61 23.21
C GLU A 65 -19.34 -3.95 22.86
N ASP A 66 -19.76 -5.04 23.50
CA ASP A 66 -19.29 -6.39 23.21
C ASP A 66 -19.86 -6.94 21.89
N GLU A 67 -21.14 -6.69 21.63
CA GLU A 67 -21.88 -7.15 20.44
C GLU A 67 -21.22 -6.70 19.15
N VAL A 68 -20.88 -5.41 19.04
CA VAL A 68 -20.28 -4.84 17.82
C VAL A 68 -18.95 -5.52 17.50
N ILE A 69 -18.13 -5.79 18.53
CA ILE A 69 -16.84 -6.47 18.37
C ILE A 69 -17.08 -7.94 17.97
N TRP A 70 -17.93 -8.64 18.73
CA TRP A 70 -18.17 -10.08 18.53
C TRP A 70 -18.80 -10.40 17.17
N LEU A 71 -19.85 -9.67 16.78
CA LEU A 71 -20.48 -9.89 15.48
C LEU A 71 -19.55 -9.49 14.34
N SER A 72 -18.69 -8.48 14.50
CA SER A 72 -17.72 -8.12 13.47
C SER A 72 -16.69 -9.24 13.24
N LEU A 73 -16.19 -9.85 14.32
CA LEU A 73 -15.29 -11.00 14.22
C LEU A 73 -15.92 -12.19 13.49
N GLN A 74 -17.25 -12.31 13.52
CA GLN A 74 -18.03 -13.36 12.87
C GLN A 74 -18.78 -12.87 11.60
N GLY A 75 -18.27 -11.83 10.93
CA GLY A 75 -18.81 -11.38 9.64
C GLY A 75 -20.28 -10.92 9.70
N GLY A 76 -20.70 -10.33 10.81
CA GLY A 76 -22.05 -9.79 11.03
C GLY A 76 -23.10 -10.82 11.48
N TYR A 77 -22.69 -12.04 11.85
CA TYR A 77 -23.59 -13.07 12.37
C TYR A 77 -23.39 -13.29 13.86
N TYR A 78 -24.49 -13.44 14.59
CA TYR A 78 -24.42 -13.87 15.99
C TYR A 78 -24.18 -15.38 16.07
N ASN A 79 -24.89 -16.15 15.22
CA ASN A 79 -24.65 -17.59 15.04
C ASN A 79 -24.39 -17.88 13.57
N VAL A 80 -23.17 -18.29 13.27
CA VAL A 80 -22.80 -18.77 11.93
C VAL A 80 -23.30 -20.20 11.79
N VAL A 81 -23.79 -20.54 10.59
CA VAL A 81 -24.21 -21.90 10.23
C VAL A 81 -23.43 -22.29 8.99
N ASP A 82 -22.81 -23.47 9.02
CA ASP A 82 -21.94 -23.97 7.94
C ASP A 82 -20.78 -22.99 7.61
N GLY A 83 -20.14 -22.46 8.66
CA GLY A 83 -19.02 -21.52 8.56
C GLY A 83 -17.66 -22.21 8.33
N TYR A 84 -16.64 -21.37 8.14
CA TYR A 84 -15.23 -21.76 8.17
C TYR A 84 -14.71 -21.62 9.60
N ASP A 85 -14.05 -22.65 10.14
CA ASP A 85 -13.41 -22.60 11.46
C ASP A 85 -12.08 -21.84 11.34
N TYR A 86 -12.04 -20.65 11.95
CA TYR A 86 -10.88 -19.78 11.98
C TYR A 86 -10.46 -19.52 13.43
N GLU A 87 -9.45 -20.28 13.88
CA GLU A 87 -8.88 -20.16 15.22
C GLU A 87 -9.93 -20.14 16.35
N PHE A 88 -10.82 -21.15 16.37
CA PHE A 88 -11.90 -21.30 17.35
C PHE A 88 -13.08 -20.32 17.20
N ILE A 89 -13.11 -19.54 16.12
CA ILE A 89 -14.24 -18.68 15.75
C ILE A 89 -14.80 -19.17 14.42
N GLU A 90 -16.11 -19.39 14.35
CA GLU A 90 -16.76 -19.66 13.07
C GLU A 90 -17.02 -18.35 12.33
N ILE A 91 -16.59 -18.30 11.06
CA ILE A 91 -16.83 -17.15 10.17
C ILE A 91 -17.65 -17.56 8.95
N PRO A 92 -18.55 -16.70 8.44
CA PRO A 92 -19.42 -17.05 7.33
C PRO A 92 -18.65 -17.08 6.00
N PHE A 93 -19.05 -17.97 5.10
CA PHE A 93 -18.69 -17.84 3.70
C PHE A 93 -19.52 -16.73 3.06
N TYR A 94 -18.90 -15.60 2.74
CA TYR A 94 -19.54 -14.55 1.94
C TYR A 94 -19.52 -14.88 0.46
N PHE A 95 -18.61 -15.75 0.03
CA PHE A 95 -18.54 -16.26 -1.33
C PHE A 95 -18.32 -17.76 -1.28
N TYR A 96 -19.12 -18.50 -2.04
CA TYR A 96 -19.04 -19.95 -2.05
C TYR A 96 -19.14 -20.45 -3.49
N LEU A 97 -18.03 -20.97 -4.02
CA LEU A 97 -17.91 -21.50 -5.38
C LEU A 97 -18.44 -20.52 -6.44
N GLY A 98 -18.07 -19.24 -6.31
CA GLY A 98 -18.44 -18.17 -7.23
C GLY A 98 -19.81 -17.54 -7.00
N GLU A 99 -20.62 -18.05 -6.07
CA GLU A 99 -21.86 -17.40 -5.66
C GLU A 99 -21.62 -16.47 -4.47
N SER A 100 -22.13 -15.24 -4.54
CA SER A 100 -22.19 -14.35 -3.38
C SER A 100 -23.28 -14.82 -2.42
N LYS A 101 -22.89 -15.02 -1.17
CA LYS A 101 -23.74 -15.23 0.01
C LYS A 101 -23.70 -14.03 0.94
N PHE A 102 -23.10 -12.91 0.51
CA PHE A 102 -23.03 -11.67 1.28
C PHE A 102 -24.44 -11.26 1.73
N PRO A 103 -24.70 -11.15 3.05
CA PRO A 103 -26.04 -10.90 3.56
C PRO A 103 -26.52 -9.48 3.25
N SER A 104 -27.85 -9.32 3.14
CA SER A 104 -28.42 -7.98 3.13
C SER A 104 -28.28 -7.32 4.50
N LYS A 105 -28.21 -6.00 4.52
CA LYS A 105 -28.17 -5.19 5.76
C LYS A 105 -29.23 -5.59 6.80
N SER A 106 -30.46 -5.87 6.37
CA SER A 106 -31.56 -6.33 7.23
C SER A 106 -31.34 -7.70 7.88
N VAL A 107 -30.51 -8.56 7.28
CA VAL A 107 -30.13 -9.84 7.89
C VAL A 107 -29.19 -9.57 9.06
N ILE A 108 -28.18 -8.71 8.87
CA ILE A 108 -27.23 -8.34 9.92
C ILE A 108 -27.93 -7.60 11.07
N GLU A 109 -28.82 -6.64 10.77
CA GLU A 109 -29.64 -5.95 11.80
C GLU A 109 -30.42 -6.94 12.68
N ARG A 110 -30.93 -8.02 12.09
CA ARG A 110 -31.64 -9.07 12.85
C ARG A 110 -30.69 -9.92 13.71
N GLU A 111 -29.46 -10.16 13.26
CA GLU A 111 -28.46 -10.86 14.07
C GLU A 111 -28.05 -10.03 15.29
N PHE A 112 -27.91 -8.71 15.13
CA PHE A 112 -27.73 -7.79 16.26
C PHE A 112 -28.91 -7.85 17.25
N SER A 113 -30.15 -7.70 16.74
CA SER A 113 -31.34 -7.82 17.58
C SER A 113 -31.38 -9.12 18.40
N LYS A 114 -31.02 -10.26 17.81
CA LYS A 114 -30.98 -11.56 18.50
C LYS A 114 -29.91 -11.60 19.60
N TYR A 115 -28.73 -11.06 19.34
CA TYR A 115 -27.65 -11.01 20.34
C TYR A 115 -28.12 -10.27 21.60
N MET A 116 -28.71 -9.08 21.43
CA MET A 116 -29.26 -8.30 22.53
C MET A 116 -30.41 -9.03 23.24
N GLU A 117 -31.34 -9.65 22.50
CA GLU A 117 -32.46 -10.42 23.06
C GLU A 117 -31.99 -11.57 23.96
N ASP A 118 -30.91 -12.25 23.57
CA ASP A 118 -30.34 -13.38 24.32
C ASP A 118 -29.50 -12.92 25.53
N LYS A 119 -28.72 -11.84 25.40
CA LYS A 119 -27.76 -11.40 26.43
C LYS A 119 -28.35 -10.47 27.47
N LEU A 120 -29.38 -9.71 27.14
CA LEU A 120 -30.00 -8.77 28.09
C LEU A 120 -30.58 -9.45 29.35
N PRO A 121 -31.28 -10.61 29.26
CA PRO A 121 -31.71 -11.34 30.45
C PRO A 121 -30.57 -11.73 31.40
N GLU A 122 -29.42 -12.15 30.85
CA GLU A 122 -28.24 -12.55 31.62
C GLU A 122 -27.66 -11.34 32.40
N CYS A 123 -27.55 -10.17 31.77
CA CYS A 123 -27.08 -8.96 32.44
C CYS A 123 -28.04 -8.47 33.53
N ILE A 124 -29.35 -8.48 33.23
CA ILE A 124 -30.36 -7.97 34.15
C ILE A 124 -30.50 -8.86 35.39
N ASN A 125 -30.27 -10.17 35.25
CA ASN A 125 -30.34 -11.16 36.33
C ASN A 125 -31.64 -11.05 37.14
N ASP A 126 -32.78 -10.98 36.44
CA ASP A 126 -34.14 -10.83 36.99
C ASP A 126 -34.29 -9.70 38.04
N PHE A 127 -33.45 -8.67 37.99
CA PHE A 127 -33.42 -7.58 38.97
C PHE A 127 -33.24 -8.03 40.42
N GLU A 128 -32.53 -9.14 40.66
CA GLU A 128 -32.34 -9.74 41.99
C GLU A 128 -31.96 -8.70 43.07
N SER A 129 -30.96 -7.86 42.77
CA SER A 129 -30.47 -6.81 43.67
C SER A 129 -31.52 -5.74 44.04
N PHE A 130 -32.45 -5.43 43.13
CA PHE A 130 -33.54 -4.48 43.40
C PHE A 130 -34.68 -5.14 44.16
N ARG A 131 -34.97 -6.42 43.89
CA ARG A 131 -35.99 -7.18 44.63
C ARG A 131 -35.60 -7.33 46.10
N GLU A 132 -34.31 -7.54 46.40
CA GLU A 132 -33.79 -7.64 47.78
C GLU A 132 -34.02 -6.37 48.61
N ILE A 133 -33.98 -5.19 47.99
CA ILE A 133 -34.19 -3.89 48.65
C ILE A 133 -35.67 -3.42 48.61
N GLY A 134 -36.59 -4.31 48.22
CA GLY A 134 -38.03 -4.13 48.35
C GLY A 134 -38.76 -3.57 47.13
N TYR A 135 -38.20 -3.67 45.92
CA TYR A 135 -38.94 -3.37 44.69
C TYR A 135 -39.78 -4.57 44.23
N GLU A 136 -41.05 -4.32 43.88
CA GLU A 136 -41.88 -5.29 43.15
C GLU A 136 -41.74 -5.00 41.65
N ILE A 137 -41.05 -5.88 40.91
CA ILE A 137 -40.78 -5.70 39.48
C ILE A 137 -41.43 -6.84 38.70
N ASN A 138 -42.28 -6.48 37.73
CA ASN A 138 -42.84 -7.41 36.75
C ASN A 138 -42.34 -7.01 35.36
N ALA A 139 -41.59 -7.90 34.71
CA ALA A 139 -41.04 -7.67 33.39
C ALA A 139 -41.75 -8.55 32.34
N GLY A 140 -41.99 -8.01 31.15
CA GLY A 140 -42.52 -8.76 30.01
C GLY A 140 -41.41 -9.35 29.13
N SER A 141 -41.78 -9.85 27.95
CA SER A 141 -40.84 -10.36 26.96
C SER A 141 -40.02 -9.23 26.33
N ILE A 142 -38.75 -9.51 26.04
CA ILE A 142 -37.85 -8.62 25.31
C ILE A 142 -38.06 -8.81 23.81
N SER A 143 -38.04 -7.71 23.06
CA SER A 143 -37.92 -7.71 21.60
C SER A 143 -37.13 -6.48 21.18
N VAL A 144 -36.20 -6.64 20.23
CA VAL A 144 -35.26 -5.59 19.84
C VAL A 144 -35.40 -5.29 18.36
N ASP A 145 -35.60 -4.02 18.03
CA ASP A 145 -35.46 -3.53 16.66
C ASP A 145 -34.12 -2.80 16.53
N THR A 146 -33.24 -3.28 15.66
CA THR A 146 -31.95 -2.65 15.36
C THR A 146 -31.99 -1.99 14.00
N SER A 147 -31.41 -0.79 13.89
CA SER A 147 -31.12 -0.14 12.63
C SER A 147 -29.64 0.21 12.58
N LEU A 148 -28.97 -0.25 11.53
CA LEU A 148 -27.57 0.07 11.28
C LEU A 148 -27.50 1.21 10.27
N GLY A 149 -26.52 2.09 10.40
CA GLY A 149 -26.38 3.26 9.53
C GLY A 149 -25.02 3.92 9.72
N LYS A 150 -24.99 5.25 9.75
CA LYS A 150 -23.83 6.00 10.27
C LYS A 150 -23.65 5.82 11.78
N MET A 151 -24.72 5.43 12.46
CA MET A 151 -24.75 5.03 13.86
C MET A 151 -25.55 3.74 13.96
N LEU A 152 -25.33 2.99 15.03
CA LEU A 152 -26.18 1.89 15.43
C LEU A 152 -27.28 2.45 16.34
N ASN A 153 -28.53 2.23 15.97
CA ASN A 153 -29.69 2.62 16.75
C ASN A 153 -30.45 1.35 17.17
N MET A 154 -30.75 1.22 18.46
CA MET A 154 -31.54 0.11 18.99
C MET A 154 -32.76 0.60 19.75
N LYS A 155 -33.89 -0.06 19.48
CA LYS A 155 -35.11 0.07 20.25
C LYS A 155 -35.40 -1.25 20.95
N VAL A 156 -35.13 -1.29 22.25
CA VAL A 156 -35.37 -2.45 23.10
C VAL A 156 -36.76 -2.34 23.71
N LYS A 157 -37.73 -3.10 23.19
CA LYS A 157 -39.07 -3.22 23.78
C LYS A 157 -38.98 -4.19 24.95
N TYR A 158 -38.84 -3.65 26.15
CA TYR A 158 -38.81 -4.42 27.37
C TYR A 158 -39.76 -3.78 28.39
N PRO A 159 -41.04 -4.18 28.41
CA PRO A 159 -42.02 -3.58 29.28
C PRO A 159 -41.80 -4.03 30.72
N ILE A 160 -41.44 -3.09 31.58
CA ILE A 160 -41.19 -3.31 33.02
C ILE A 160 -42.19 -2.49 33.82
N SER A 161 -42.87 -3.14 34.75
CA SER A 161 -43.74 -2.52 35.74
C SER A 161 -43.06 -2.54 37.09
N VAL A 162 -42.70 -1.36 37.60
CA VAL A 162 -42.00 -1.17 38.87
C VAL A 162 -42.98 -0.61 39.89
N LYS A 163 -43.05 -1.26 41.06
CA LYS A 163 -43.82 -0.78 42.20
C LYS A 163 -42.95 -0.68 43.45
N LYS A 164 -43.00 0.47 44.12
CA LYS A 164 -42.36 0.72 45.41
C LYS A 164 -43.35 1.50 46.28
N GLN A 165 -43.75 0.96 47.42
CA GLN A 165 -44.81 1.56 48.25
C GLN A 165 -46.12 1.77 47.44
N GLU A 166 -46.65 3.00 47.34
CA GLU A 166 -47.87 3.34 46.58
C GLU A 166 -47.60 3.79 45.13
N SER A 167 -46.34 4.01 44.73
CA SER A 167 -46.00 4.40 43.35
C SER A 167 -45.88 3.16 42.46
N LYS A 168 -46.58 3.18 41.33
CA LYS A 168 -46.43 2.21 40.23
C LYS A 168 -46.07 2.96 38.97
N THR A 169 -45.00 2.55 38.30
CA THR A 169 -44.54 3.14 37.03
C THR A 169 -44.24 2.04 36.03
N ASP A 170 -44.66 2.26 34.78
CA ASP A 170 -44.39 1.36 33.68
C ASP A 170 -43.38 2.00 32.72
N ILE A 171 -42.31 1.28 32.41
CA ILE A 171 -41.35 1.62 31.35
C ILE A 171 -41.60 0.64 30.22
N LYS A 172 -41.82 1.11 28.99
CA LYS A 172 -42.19 0.24 27.86
C LYS A 172 -41.02 -0.16 26.99
N SER A 173 -40.11 0.79 26.76
CA SER A 173 -39.01 0.65 25.82
C SER A 173 -37.80 1.44 26.29
N PHE A 174 -36.64 0.97 25.85
CA PHE A 174 -35.35 1.61 26.01
C PHE A 174 -34.76 1.88 24.63
N TYR A 175 -33.95 2.93 24.54
CA TYR A 175 -33.37 3.39 23.29
C TYR A 175 -31.87 3.58 23.49
N LEU A 176 -31.09 3.13 22.50
CA LEU A 176 -29.65 3.29 22.48
C LEU A 176 -29.23 3.83 21.12
N ASP A 177 -28.38 4.85 21.15
CA ASP A 177 -27.59 5.31 20.01
C ASP A 177 -26.12 5.03 20.31
N TYR A 178 -25.47 4.24 19.47
CA TYR A 178 -24.07 3.86 19.61
C TYR A 178 -23.29 4.26 18.36
N ASN A 179 -22.12 4.87 18.53
CA ASN A 179 -21.31 5.30 17.40
C ASN A 179 -20.65 4.09 16.73
N PHE A 180 -21.25 3.66 15.63
CA PHE A 180 -20.73 2.62 14.77
C PHE A 180 -21.12 2.93 13.33
N ASN A 181 -20.14 3.30 12.50
CA ASN A 181 -20.36 3.69 11.11
C ASN A 181 -20.49 2.47 10.19
N PHE A 182 -21.53 1.67 10.41
CA PHE A 182 -21.81 0.46 9.65
C PHE A 182 -22.02 0.73 8.14
N ASP A 183 -22.57 1.88 7.76
CA ASP A 183 -22.74 2.24 6.35
C ASP A 183 -21.40 2.25 5.59
N LYS A 184 -20.33 2.75 6.21
CA LYS A 184 -18.99 2.73 5.60
C LYS A 184 -18.54 1.29 5.35
N LEU A 185 -18.61 0.44 6.37
CA LEU A 185 -18.23 -0.98 6.30
C LEU A 185 -19.06 -1.73 5.24
N TYR A 186 -20.38 -1.59 5.31
CA TYR A 186 -21.30 -2.31 4.43
C TYR A 186 -21.14 -1.91 2.96
N ASN A 187 -20.93 -0.62 2.66
CA ASN A 187 -20.70 -0.17 1.29
C ASN A 187 -19.40 -0.76 0.70
N ILE A 188 -18.32 -0.79 1.49
CA ILE A 188 -17.05 -1.41 1.07
C ILE A 188 -17.26 -2.90 0.75
N LEU A 189 -17.93 -3.63 1.64
CA LEU A 189 -18.20 -5.06 1.45
C LEU A 189 -19.16 -5.33 0.29
N SER A 190 -20.16 -4.48 0.11
CA SER A 190 -21.12 -4.57 -1.00
C SER A 190 -20.43 -4.35 -2.35
N ASP A 191 -19.56 -3.34 -2.47
CA ASP A 191 -18.79 -3.07 -3.68
C ASP A 191 -17.79 -4.22 -3.94
N PHE A 192 -17.12 -4.69 -2.90
CA PHE A 192 -16.24 -5.84 -2.96
C PHE A 192 -16.98 -7.10 -3.45
N ALA A 193 -18.21 -7.33 -2.99
CA ALA A 193 -19.02 -8.46 -3.42
C ALA A 193 -19.39 -8.39 -4.90
N VAL A 194 -19.69 -7.19 -5.42
CA VAL A 194 -19.95 -6.99 -6.85
C VAL A 194 -18.72 -7.30 -7.69
N GLU A 195 -17.53 -6.86 -7.26
CA GLU A 195 -16.29 -7.15 -8.00
C GLU A 195 -15.90 -8.62 -7.94
N HIS A 196 -16.06 -9.27 -6.78
CA HIS A 196 -15.80 -10.70 -6.63
C HIS A 196 -16.68 -11.53 -7.58
N GLN A 197 -17.97 -11.19 -7.68
CA GLN A 197 -18.89 -11.86 -8.61
C GLN A 197 -18.52 -11.73 -10.09
N LYS A 198 -17.78 -10.70 -10.49
CA LYS A 198 -17.30 -10.56 -11.88
C LYS A 198 -16.21 -11.57 -12.20
N ASN A 199 -15.40 -11.95 -11.21
CA ASN A 199 -14.26 -12.85 -11.35
C ASN A 199 -14.30 -13.90 -10.21
N PRO A 200 -15.28 -14.82 -10.23
CA PRO A 200 -15.59 -15.71 -9.11
C PRO A 200 -14.43 -16.64 -8.70
N ASP A 201 -13.52 -16.92 -9.63
CA ASP A 201 -12.37 -17.81 -9.43
C ASP A 201 -11.06 -17.06 -9.13
N PHE A 202 -11.12 -15.75 -8.84
CA PHE A 202 -9.94 -14.96 -8.49
C PHE A 202 -10.11 -14.28 -7.14
N VAL A 203 -9.04 -14.23 -6.34
CA VAL A 203 -8.96 -13.36 -5.17
C VAL A 203 -8.71 -11.94 -5.68
N PRO A 204 -9.64 -10.99 -5.50
CA PRO A 204 -9.53 -9.66 -6.10
C PRO A 204 -8.62 -8.73 -5.27
N ILE A 205 -7.38 -9.14 -5.03
CA ILE A 205 -6.40 -8.44 -4.17
C ILE A 205 -6.19 -6.99 -4.64
N GLY A 206 -6.06 -6.77 -5.95
CA GLY A 206 -5.87 -5.42 -6.50
C GLY A 206 -7.04 -4.48 -6.18
N HIS A 207 -8.28 -4.98 -6.28
CA HIS A 207 -9.47 -4.22 -5.91
C HIS A 207 -9.53 -3.98 -4.40
N LEU A 208 -9.22 -5.02 -3.60
CA LEU A 208 -9.18 -4.91 -2.15
C LEU A 208 -8.14 -3.88 -1.67
N SER A 209 -6.93 -3.88 -2.26
CA SER A 209 -5.89 -2.89 -2.01
C SER A 209 -6.32 -1.47 -2.33
N LEU A 210 -7.01 -1.27 -3.46
CA LEU A 210 -7.53 0.04 -3.83
C LEU A 210 -8.63 0.50 -2.87
N ALA A 211 -9.54 -0.41 -2.49
CA ALA A 211 -10.59 -0.13 -1.51
C ALA A 211 -10.00 0.23 -0.14
N ALA A 212 -8.98 -0.51 0.31
CA ALA A 212 -8.23 -0.28 1.53
C ALA A 212 -7.59 1.11 1.56
N TYR A 213 -6.88 1.48 0.49
CA TYR A 213 -6.28 2.81 0.34
C TYR A 213 -7.33 3.93 0.36
N ASN A 214 -8.40 3.81 -0.44
CA ASN A 214 -9.41 4.85 -0.58
C ASN A 214 -10.28 5.06 0.68
N ASN A 215 -10.46 4.00 1.46
CA ASN A 215 -11.33 4.04 2.65
C ASN A 215 -10.56 4.00 3.97
N GLY A 216 -9.22 3.96 3.95
CA GLY A 216 -8.38 4.04 5.14
C GLY A 216 -8.50 2.83 6.07
N PHE A 217 -8.48 1.61 5.52
CA PHE A 217 -8.43 0.37 6.30
C PHE A 217 -7.26 -0.50 5.86
N THR A 218 -6.90 -1.49 6.66
CA THR A 218 -5.89 -2.52 6.32
C THR A 218 -6.53 -3.89 6.30
N TYR A 219 -5.90 -4.87 5.67
CA TYR A 219 -6.46 -6.22 5.61
C TYR A 219 -5.36 -7.27 5.60
N ASP A 220 -5.74 -8.48 6.00
CA ASP A 220 -4.94 -9.68 5.90
C ASP A 220 -5.71 -10.78 5.13
N LEU A 221 -4.97 -11.60 4.40
CA LEU A 221 -5.50 -12.71 3.61
C LEU A 221 -4.80 -14.00 4.02
N ILE A 222 -5.58 -14.94 4.55
CA ILE A 222 -5.06 -16.22 5.00
C ILE A 222 -5.62 -17.30 4.08
N TYR A 223 -4.74 -17.97 3.36
CA TYR A 223 -5.07 -19.09 2.49
C TYR A 223 -5.21 -20.34 3.36
N GLY A 224 -6.42 -20.88 3.39
CA GLY A 224 -6.78 -22.06 4.16
C GLY A 224 -7.06 -23.28 3.28
N ASP A 225 -7.48 -24.36 3.92
CA ASP A 225 -7.80 -25.62 3.25
C ASP A 225 -9.01 -25.50 2.30
N ASN A 226 -9.14 -26.49 1.41
CA ASN A 226 -10.28 -26.62 0.49
C ASN A 226 -10.51 -25.38 -0.38
N ASN A 227 -9.44 -24.74 -0.83
CA ASN A 227 -9.47 -23.52 -1.65
C ASN A 227 -10.23 -22.37 -0.99
N SER A 228 -10.10 -22.27 0.34
CA SER A 228 -10.70 -21.21 1.12
C SER A 228 -9.70 -20.09 1.35
N VAL A 229 -10.17 -18.85 1.32
CA VAL A 229 -9.40 -17.67 1.73
C VAL A 229 -10.18 -16.94 2.81
N VAL A 230 -9.54 -16.71 3.94
CA VAL A 230 -10.06 -15.88 5.03
C VAL A 230 -9.63 -14.45 4.78
N TYR A 231 -10.61 -13.56 4.80
CA TYR A 231 -10.43 -12.12 4.71
C TYR A 231 -10.58 -11.54 6.10
N SER A 232 -9.54 -10.88 6.61
CA SER A 232 -9.62 -10.10 7.85
C SER A 232 -9.46 -8.63 7.52
N LEU A 233 -10.54 -7.85 7.62
CA LEU A 233 -10.51 -6.41 7.39
C LEU A 233 -10.36 -5.68 8.72
N ILE A 234 -9.44 -4.72 8.79
CA ILE A 234 -9.02 -4.06 10.03
C ILE A 234 -9.28 -2.56 9.89
N PHE A 235 -10.23 -2.05 10.69
CA PHE A 235 -10.65 -0.65 10.69
C PHE A 235 -10.33 0.03 12.02
N ASN A 236 -9.84 1.26 11.98
CA ASN A 236 -9.54 2.06 13.18
C ASN A 236 -10.46 3.30 13.35
N ASP A 237 -11.44 3.46 12.46
CA ASP A 237 -12.27 4.67 12.38
C ASP A 237 -13.78 4.39 12.30
N LEU A 238 -14.20 3.15 12.58
CA LEU A 238 -15.62 2.77 12.59
C LEU A 238 -16.29 2.99 13.95
N LEU A 239 -15.51 3.09 15.02
CA LEU A 239 -15.95 3.25 16.41
C LEU A 239 -15.33 4.53 17.02
N ASP A 240 -15.88 4.95 18.17
CA ASP A 240 -15.23 5.93 19.04
C ASP A 240 -13.91 5.39 19.63
N ASP A 241 -13.07 6.31 20.13
CA ASP A 241 -11.85 6.04 20.92
C ASP A 241 -10.72 5.26 20.22
N GLU A 242 -10.60 5.38 18.89
CA GLU A 242 -9.56 4.70 18.08
C GLU A 242 -9.53 3.17 18.27
N LYS A 243 -10.65 2.56 18.69
CA LYS A 243 -10.76 1.11 18.83
C LYS A 243 -10.65 0.45 17.45
N THR A 244 -9.78 -0.55 17.36
CA THR A 244 -9.65 -1.38 16.17
C THR A 244 -10.80 -2.38 16.10
N LEU A 245 -11.49 -2.40 14.96
CA LEU A 245 -12.51 -3.38 14.62
C LEU A 245 -11.97 -4.34 13.56
N LEU A 246 -12.02 -5.64 13.84
CA LEU A 246 -11.72 -6.70 12.88
C LEU A 246 -13.03 -7.26 12.33
N PHE A 247 -13.10 -7.36 11.01
CA PHE A 247 -14.25 -7.91 10.30
C PHE A 247 -13.81 -9.10 9.45
N ASN A 248 -14.21 -10.31 9.85
CA ASN A 248 -13.74 -11.55 9.21
C ASN A 248 -14.85 -12.23 8.40
N PHE A 249 -14.49 -12.74 7.24
CA PHE A 249 -15.34 -13.62 6.44
C PHE A 249 -14.47 -14.53 5.55
N ALA A 250 -15.03 -15.65 5.10
CA ALA A 250 -14.36 -16.56 4.20
C ALA A 250 -14.91 -16.48 2.77
N ALA A 251 -14.08 -16.85 1.81
CA ALA A 251 -14.49 -17.18 0.45
C ALA A 251 -13.98 -18.57 0.09
N GLN A 252 -14.84 -19.43 -0.45
CA GLN A 252 -14.41 -20.69 -1.07
C GLN A 252 -14.40 -20.55 -2.58
N TYR A 253 -13.28 -20.89 -3.20
CA TYR A 253 -13.07 -20.76 -4.62
C TYR A 253 -13.29 -22.08 -5.35
N GLY A 254 -13.84 -21.98 -6.57
CA GLY A 254 -13.90 -23.07 -7.53
C GLY A 254 -12.55 -23.34 -8.20
N TRP A 255 -11.43 -23.02 -7.53
CA TRP A 255 -10.13 -23.47 -7.97
C TRP A 255 -10.23 -24.98 -8.08
N TYR A 256 -10.14 -25.49 -9.29
CA TYR A 256 -9.66 -26.84 -9.43
C TYR A 256 -8.32 -26.82 -8.69
N GLU A 257 -8.06 -27.79 -7.81
CA GLU A 257 -6.69 -28.23 -7.72
C GLU A 257 -6.26 -28.35 -9.19
N LEU A 258 -5.29 -27.54 -9.63
CA LEU A 258 -4.37 -28.10 -10.59
C LEU A 258 -3.99 -29.41 -9.91
N GLN A 259 -4.58 -30.52 -10.36
CA GLN A 259 -3.95 -31.81 -10.12
C GLN A 259 -2.50 -31.52 -10.44
N ALA A 260 -1.61 -31.80 -9.50
CA ALA A 260 -0.19 -31.75 -9.76
C ALA A 260 0.07 -32.68 -10.95
N VAL A 261 -0.02 -32.11 -12.16
CA VAL A 261 0.34 -32.78 -13.39
C VAL A 261 1.76 -32.28 -13.62
N ALA A 262 2.68 -33.18 -13.30
CA ALA A 262 4.13 -33.08 -13.37
C ALA A 262 4.80 -32.29 -12.24
N GLU A 263 5.91 -32.84 -11.75
CA GLU A 263 6.90 -32.07 -11.01
C GLU A 263 7.41 -30.98 -11.95
N ASP A 264 7.33 -29.70 -11.53
CA ASP A 264 8.01 -28.61 -12.24
C ASP A 264 9.46 -29.01 -12.54
N ILE A 265 9.97 -28.62 -13.70
CA ILE A 265 11.36 -28.90 -14.06
C ILE A 265 12.26 -28.13 -13.10
N GLN A 266 13.07 -28.84 -12.33
CA GLN A 266 14.03 -28.23 -11.43
C GLN A 266 15.37 -28.09 -12.13
N LEU A 267 15.72 -26.86 -12.50
CA LEU A 267 17.07 -26.55 -12.96
C LEU A 267 18.00 -26.38 -11.74
N LYS A 268 19.20 -26.94 -11.84
CA LYS A 268 20.24 -26.75 -10.82
C LYS A 268 20.62 -25.27 -10.79
N SER A 269 20.63 -24.68 -9.59
CA SER A 269 21.09 -23.31 -9.39
C SER A 269 22.49 -23.11 -9.98
N ILE A 270 22.64 -22.01 -10.72
CA ILE A 270 23.89 -21.60 -11.36
C ILE A 270 24.45 -20.45 -10.49
N PRO A 271 25.64 -20.61 -9.88
CA PRO A 271 26.26 -19.51 -9.15
C PRO A 271 26.68 -18.40 -10.13
N PRO A 272 26.95 -17.17 -9.64
CA PRO A 272 27.48 -16.11 -10.48
C PRO A 272 28.69 -16.57 -11.31
N GLN A 273 28.70 -16.21 -12.59
CA GLN A 273 29.70 -16.59 -13.57
C GLN A 273 30.47 -15.37 -14.04
N GLN A 274 31.71 -15.61 -14.52
CA GLN A 274 32.53 -14.59 -15.15
C GLN A 274 32.91 -15.05 -16.57
N ALA A 275 32.93 -14.10 -17.50
CA ALA A 275 33.45 -14.29 -18.85
C ALA A 275 34.44 -13.16 -19.18
N PHE A 276 35.38 -13.44 -20.08
CA PHE A 276 36.44 -12.52 -20.45
C PHE A 276 36.41 -12.30 -21.97
N PRO A 277 36.57 -11.06 -22.46
CA PRO A 277 36.59 -10.77 -23.89
C PRO A 277 37.53 -11.68 -24.67
N ASP A 278 37.10 -12.11 -25.85
CA ASP A 278 37.83 -13.01 -26.77
C ASP A 278 38.07 -14.45 -26.26
N TYR A 279 37.64 -14.78 -25.04
CA TYR A 279 37.67 -16.15 -24.52
C TYR A 279 36.28 -16.80 -24.59
N GLU A 280 36.20 -18.01 -25.15
CA GLU A 280 34.93 -18.75 -25.20
C GLU A 280 34.53 -19.19 -23.78
N PHE A 281 33.42 -18.62 -23.29
CA PHE A 281 32.68 -19.09 -22.13
C PHE A 281 31.77 -20.25 -22.53
N VAL A 282 31.87 -21.36 -21.80
CA VAL A 282 31.03 -22.54 -22.01
C VAL A 282 30.42 -23.00 -20.69
N TYR A 283 29.09 -23.11 -20.64
CA TYR A 283 28.37 -23.59 -19.46
C TYR A 283 27.27 -24.57 -19.83
N GLN A 284 27.16 -25.67 -19.08
CA GLN A 284 26.11 -26.68 -19.25
C GLN A 284 25.02 -26.46 -18.22
N VAL A 285 23.81 -26.14 -18.67
CA VAL A 285 22.62 -26.09 -17.81
C VAL A 285 22.17 -27.52 -17.50
N VAL A 286 21.87 -27.80 -16.22
CA VAL A 286 21.55 -29.16 -15.76
C VAL A 286 20.19 -29.15 -15.07
N SER A 287 19.30 -30.06 -15.46
CA SER A 287 18.08 -30.37 -14.71
C SER A 287 18.35 -31.44 -13.65
N LEU A 288 17.67 -31.34 -12.50
CA LEU A 288 17.77 -32.26 -11.36
C LEU A 288 16.77 -33.41 -11.45
N ASN A 289 15.64 -33.23 -12.13
CA ASN A 289 14.52 -34.17 -12.14
C ASN A 289 13.95 -34.49 -13.54
N ALA A 290 14.44 -33.85 -14.61
CA ALA A 290 13.91 -34.07 -15.96
C ALA A 290 15.02 -34.23 -17.03
N THR A 291 14.65 -34.88 -18.14
CA THR A 291 15.53 -35.14 -19.31
C THR A 291 14.73 -34.94 -20.60
N ASN A 292 15.40 -34.76 -21.74
CA ASN A 292 14.80 -34.41 -23.04
C ASN A 292 14.04 -33.09 -22.96
N LEU A 293 14.78 -32.02 -22.68
CA LEU A 293 14.26 -30.68 -22.50
C LEU A 293 14.64 -29.78 -23.67
N LYS A 294 13.79 -28.82 -23.95
CA LYS A 294 14.06 -27.69 -24.84
C LYS A 294 14.45 -26.48 -24.01
N PHE A 295 15.65 -25.98 -24.23
CA PHE A 295 16.20 -24.83 -23.53
C PHE A 295 16.00 -23.54 -24.33
N SER A 296 15.75 -22.45 -23.63
CA SER A 296 15.70 -21.10 -24.18
C SER A 296 16.34 -20.13 -23.19
N ASP A 297 17.00 -19.10 -23.70
CA ASP A 297 17.55 -18.01 -22.90
C ASP A 297 16.88 -16.68 -23.25
N PHE A 298 16.98 -15.73 -22.32
CA PHE A 298 16.44 -14.39 -22.46
C PHE A 298 17.51 -13.35 -22.13
N SER A 299 18.74 -13.54 -22.66
CA SER A 299 19.89 -12.69 -22.36
C SER A 299 20.16 -11.60 -23.40
N GLY A 300 19.90 -11.88 -24.68
CA GLY A 300 20.32 -11.03 -25.81
C GLY A 300 21.84 -11.08 -26.10
N LEU A 301 22.62 -11.84 -25.32
CA LEU A 301 24.07 -11.97 -25.46
C LEU A 301 24.48 -13.18 -26.31
N PHE A 302 23.72 -14.26 -26.19
CA PHE A 302 23.94 -15.53 -26.88
C PHE A 302 22.60 -16.23 -27.11
N ASP A 303 22.61 -17.29 -27.93
CA ASP A 303 21.51 -18.24 -28.04
C ASP A 303 21.96 -19.56 -27.39
N ILE A 304 21.26 -20.02 -26.35
CA ILE A 304 21.51 -21.34 -25.75
C ILE A 304 21.13 -22.45 -26.75
N ASP A 305 21.93 -23.53 -26.80
CA ASP A 305 21.58 -24.68 -27.64
C ASP A 305 20.30 -25.36 -27.12
N GLU A 306 19.23 -25.28 -27.92
CA GLU A 306 17.88 -25.71 -27.54
C GLU A 306 17.83 -27.16 -27.04
N ASN A 307 18.65 -28.06 -27.60
CA ASN A 307 18.53 -29.50 -27.33
C ASN A 307 19.51 -29.98 -26.25
N THR A 308 20.62 -29.26 -26.07
CA THR A 308 21.68 -29.66 -25.15
C THR A 308 21.74 -28.80 -23.90
N GLY A 309 21.19 -27.59 -23.92
CA GLY A 309 21.31 -26.63 -22.80
C GLY A 309 22.73 -26.12 -22.60
N VAL A 310 23.58 -26.20 -23.63
CA VAL A 310 24.94 -25.67 -23.61
C VAL A 310 24.91 -24.20 -24.03
N ILE A 311 25.43 -23.34 -23.16
CA ILE A 311 25.72 -21.94 -23.44
C ILE A 311 27.12 -21.87 -24.06
N ARG A 312 27.24 -21.20 -25.20
CA ARG A 312 28.52 -20.81 -25.81
C ARG A 312 28.49 -19.33 -26.10
N PHE A 313 29.42 -18.60 -25.50
CA PHE A 313 29.47 -17.16 -25.61
C PHE A 313 30.92 -16.69 -25.62
N THR A 314 31.29 -15.88 -26.61
CA THR A 314 32.59 -15.20 -26.64
C THR A 314 32.31 -13.70 -26.57
N PRO A 315 32.38 -13.09 -25.37
CA PRO A 315 32.11 -11.66 -25.23
C PRO A 315 33.15 -10.84 -25.97
N ASN A 316 32.77 -9.62 -26.30
CA ASN A 316 33.68 -8.56 -26.72
C ASN A 316 33.71 -7.44 -25.66
N ILE A 317 34.52 -6.40 -25.88
CA ILE A 317 34.68 -5.32 -24.90
C ILE A 317 33.38 -4.53 -24.62
N GLU A 318 32.48 -4.44 -25.61
CA GLU A 318 31.20 -3.75 -25.47
C GLU A 318 30.20 -4.52 -24.58
N ASP A 319 30.46 -5.80 -24.30
CA ASP A 319 29.64 -6.61 -23.41
C ASP A 319 30.00 -6.39 -21.92
N ARG A 320 30.94 -5.48 -21.60
CA ARG A 320 31.42 -5.19 -20.23
C ARG A 320 30.26 -4.96 -19.26
N GLY A 321 30.37 -5.57 -18.08
CA GLY A 321 29.44 -5.37 -16.96
C GLY A 321 28.69 -6.63 -16.56
N THR A 322 27.75 -6.47 -15.63
CA THR A 322 26.96 -7.56 -15.05
C THR A 322 25.62 -7.70 -15.76
N HIS A 323 25.34 -8.92 -16.22
CA HIS A 323 24.12 -9.28 -16.95
C HIS A 323 23.31 -10.31 -16.15
N SER A 324 22.01 -10.06 -15.99
CA SER A 324 21.08 -11.02 -15.39
C SER A 324 20.51 -11.93 -16.48
N VAL A 325 20.93 -13.19 -16.49
CA VAL A 325 20.53 -14.18 -17.50
C VAL A 325 19.45 -15.09 -16.95
N MET A 326 18.30 -15.15 -17.63
CA MET A 326 17.25 -16.14 -17.37
C MET A 326 17.33 -17.27 -18.40
N ILE A 327 17.39 -18.50 -17.92
CA ILE A 327 17.25 -19.71 -18.73
C ILE A 327 15.93 -20.39 -18.37
N LYS A 328 15.20 -20.82 -19.39
CA LYS A 328 13.99 -21.64 -19.28
C LYS A 328 14.24 -23.00 -19.93
N ALA A 329 13.70 -24.05 -19.32
CA ALA A 329 13.62 -25.38 -19.89
C ALA A 329 12.16 -25.83 -19.94
N GLU A 330 11.78 -26.51 -21.02
CA GLU A 330 10.43 -27.02 -21.27
C GLU A 330 10.49 -28.48 -21.73
N ASP A 331 9.61 -29.34 -21.24
CA ASP A 331 9.49 -30.73 -21.72
C ASP A 331 8.43 -30.87 -22.84
N ASP A 332 8.36 -32.05 -23.47
CA ASP A 332 7.38 -32.30 -24.55
C ASP A 332 5.91 -32.24 -24.09
N ASN A 333 5.65 -32.23 -22.77
CA ASN A 333 4.31 -32.11 -22.20
C ASN A 333 3.95 -30.66 -21.85
N GLY A 334 4.86 -29.71 -22.06
CA GLY A 334 4.68 -28.29 -21.73
C GLY A 334 4.94 -27.94 -20.27
N ASN A 335 5.60 -28.82 -19.50
CA ASN A 335 6.06 -28.48 -18.16
C ASN A 335 7.29 -27.60 -18.27
N GLU A 336 7.42 -26.64 -17.37
CA GLU A 336 8.44 -25.61 -17.46
C GLU A 336 9.26 -25.52 -16.16
N GLY A 337 10.47 -25.01 -16.30
CA GLY A 337 11.36 -24.67 -15.20
C GLY A 337 12.29 -23.55 -15.60
N SER A 338 12.66 -22.68 -14.67
CA SER A 338 13.56 -21.57 -14.96
C SER A 338 14.63 -21.39 -13.88
N VAL A 339 15.76 -20.83 -14.30
CA VAL A 339 16.85 -20.41 -13.41
C VAL A 339 17.38 -19.07 -13.87
N VAL A 340 17.71 -18.21 -12.92
CA VAL A 340 18.35 -16.91 -13.17
C VAL A 340 19.74 -16.93 -12.54
N PHE A 341 20.72 -16.39 -13.25
CA PHE A 341 22.08 -16.21 -12.72
C PHE A 341 22.70 -14.91 -13.24
N GLU A 342 23.73 -14.43 -12.53
CA GLU A 342 24.52 -13.27 -12.94
C GLU A 342 25.73 -13.72 -13.76
N LEU A 343 25.92 -13.10 -14.93
CA LEU A 343 27.11 -13.23 -15.75
C LEU A 343 27.84 -11.88 -15.78
N GLU A 344 29.03 -11.83 -15.22
CA GLU A 344 29.88 -10.65 -15.27
C GLU A 344 30.91 -10.79 -16.40
N VAL A 345 30.87 -9.87 -17.36
CA VAL A 345 31.93 -9.75 -18.37
C VAL A 345 33.01 -8.86 -17.80
N VAL A 346 34.09 -9.50 -17.36
CA VAL A 346 35.26 -8.85 -16.75
C VAL A 346 36.23 -8.48 -17.85
N THR A 347 36.58 -7.21 -17.92
CA THR A 347 37.63 -6.67 -18.81
C THR A 347 38.88 -6.41 -17.96
N GLU A 348 40.08 -6.54 -18.56
CA GLU A 348 41.27 -5.97 -17.93
C GLU A 348 41.09 -4.45 -17.88
N ASN A 349 41.40 -3.83 -16.73
CA ASN A 349 41.35 -2.38 -16.60
C ASN A 349 42.55 -1.76 -17.34
N ASN A 350 42.31 -0.79 -18.21
CA ASN A 350 43.35 -0.04 -18.89
C ASN A 350 43.49 1.34 -18.23
N PRO A 351 44.72 1.83 -17.95
CA PRO A 351 44.89 3.14 -17.32
C PRO A 351 44.38 4.26 -18.25
N PRO A 352 43.97 5.40 -17.67
CA PRO A 352 43.61 6.58 -18.46
C PRO A 352 44.83 7.08 -19.23
N VAL A 353 44.61 7.79 -20.33
CA VAL A 353 45.68 8.32 -21.18
C VAL A 353 45.60 9.84 -21.24
N ILE A 354 46.69 10.52 -20.87
CA ILE A 354 46.83 11.98 -21.02
C ILE A 354 47.18 12.31 -22.47
N GLU A 355 46.48 13.28 -23.07
CA GLU A 355 46.86 13.85 -24.37
C GLU A 355 48.07 14.79 -24.22
N ASP A 356 48.88 14.92 -25.27
CA ASP A 356 50.13 15.71 -25.29
C ASP A 356 49.98 17.08 -24.59
N LEU A 357 50.76 17.26 -23.52
CA LEU A 357 50.84 18.54 -22.80
C LEU A 357 51.80 19.51 -23.50
N GLN A 358 51.46 20.80 -23.50
CA GLN A 358 52.31 21.85 -24.05
C GLN A 358 52.96 22.69 -22.95
N ASP A 359 54.23 23.03 -23.16
CA ASP A 359 54.94 23.99 -22.33
C ASP A 359 54.23 25.36 -22.32
N LEU A 360 54.15 25.98 -21.15
CA LEU A 360 53.50 27.26 -20.95
C LEU A 360 54.54 28.34 -20.61
N HIS A 361 54.42 29.49 -21.25
CA HIS A 361 55.29 30.64 -21.00
C HIS A 361 54.46 31.84 -20.50
N PHE A 362 54.89 32.44 -19.41
CA PHE A 362 54.23 33.56 -18.76
C PHE A 362 55.20 34.72 -18.50
N TYR A 363 54.64 35.94 -18.45
CA TYR A 363 55.39 37.14 -18.09
C TYR A 363 54.81 37.78 -16.83
N VAL A 364 55.68 38.27 -15.94
CA VAL A 364 55.32 38.98 -14.71
C VAL A 364 55.96 40.37 -14.64
N GLY A 365 55.22 41.38 -14.15
CA GLY A 365 55.74 42.75 -13.99
C GLY A 365 54.73 43.73 -13.40
N ASP A 366 55.21 44.88 -12.90
CA ASP A 366 54.42 45.85 -12.10
C ASP A 366 53.19 46.47 -12.82
N ASP A 367 53.16 46.42 -14.15
CA ASP A 367 52.05 46.94 -15.00
C ASP A 367 51.28 45.83 -15.75
N VAL A 368 51.59 44.55 -15.50
CA VAL A 368 50.90 43.42 -16.12
C VAL A 368 49.87 42.87 -15.13
N SER A 369 48.57 43.01 -15.45
CA SER A 369 47.53 42.31 -14.69
C SER A 369 47.80 40.80 -14.78
N SER A 370 48.04 40.15 -13.64
CA SER A 370 48.21 38.69 -13.51
C SER A 370 46.93 37.98 -13.96
N ALA A 371 46.78 37.78 -15.27
CA ALA A 371 45.62 37.15 -15.83
C ALA A 371 45.61 35.69 -15.37
N LEU A 372 44.51 35.27 -14.75
CA LEU A 372 44.28 33.87 -14.45
C LEU A 372 44.20 33.12 -15.79
N VAL A 373 45.21 32.30 -16.08
CA VAL A 373 45.20 31.48 -17.29
C VAL A 373 44.52 30.16 -16.99
N ARG A 374 43.65 29.75 -17.93
CA ARG A 374 42.95 28.47 -17.89
C ARG A 374 43.30 27.67 -19.13
N ALA A 375 43.86 26.49 -18.92
CA ALA A 375 44.13 25.53 -19.97
C ALA A 375 43.63 24.16 -19.49
N PRO A 376 42.70 23.52 -20.21
CA PRO A 376 42.24 22.19 -19.83
C PRO A 376 43.32 21.15 -20.18
N VAL A 377 43.50 20.18 -19.30
CA VAL A 377 44.13 18.91 -19.64
C VAL A 377 43.08 18.01 -20.27
N HIS A 378 43.40 17.43 -21.42
CA HIS A 378 42.58 16.41 -22.06
C HIS A 378 43.14 15.03 -21.71
N ALA A 379 42.27 14.15 -21.25
CA ALA A 379 42.60 12.76 -20.98
C ALA A 379 41.35 11.91 -21.25
N THR A 380 41.56 10.65 -21.63
CA THR A 380 40.49 9.69 -21.90
C THR A 380 40.82 8.36 -21.25
N ASP A 381 39.79 7.70 -20.74
CA ASP A 381 39.91 6.33 -20.25
C ASP A 381 39.47 5.34 -21.35
N PRO A 382 40.32 4.35 -21.73
CA PRO A 382 39.96 3.37 -22.76
C PRO A 382 38.73 2.52 -22.42
N ASP A 383 38.43 2.34 -21.13
CA ASP A 383 37.32 1.53 -20.66
C ASP A 383 36.05 2.36 -20.39
N GLY A 384 36.12 3.68 -20.60
CA GLY A 384 35.03 4.61 -20.34
C GLY A 384 34.82 4.91 -18.85
N ASP A 385 35.78 4.57 -18.00
CA ASP A 385 35.69 4.83 -16.57
C ASP A 385 35.79 6.34 -16.27
N ALA A 386 35.22 6.75 -15.13
CA ALA A 386 35.29 8.13 -14.69
C ALA A 386 36.70 8.48 -14.22
N ILE A 387 37.25 9.59 -14.70
CA ILE A 387 38.62 10.04 -14.39
C ILE A 387 38.66 11.26 -13.47
N TRP A 388 39.74 11.41 -12.71
CA TRP A 388 40.04 12.64 -11.97
C TRP A 388 41.50 13.05 -12.09
N PHE A 389 41.74 14.36 -11.91
CA PHE A 389 43.01 15.00 -12.14
C PHE A 389 43.68 15.45 -10.84
N ALA A 390 45.00 15.34 -10.78
CA ALA A 390 45.83 15.97 -9.78
C ALA A 390 47.06 16.62 -10.43
N VAL A 391 47.73 17.49 -9.68
CA VAL A 391 48.96 18.13 -10.13
C VAL A 391 50.00 18.11 -9.02
N GLU A 392 51.22 17.76 -9.39
CA GLU A 392 52.41 17.88 -8.55
C GLU A 392 53.34 18.94 -9.14
N THR A 393 53.60 20.00 -8.37
CA THR A 393 54.55 21.04 -8.77
C THR A 393 55.08 21.81 -7.56
N SER A 394 56.28 22.37 -7.70
CA SER A 394 56.84 23.33 -6.75
C SER A 394 56.41 24.78 -7.03
N LEU A 395 55.69 25.03 -8.14
CA LEU A 395 55.19 26.35 -8.49
C LEU A 395 54.02 26.71 -7.57
N PRO A 396 54.11 27.77 -6.75
CA PRO A 396 53.02 28.16 -5.88
C PRO A 396 51.77 28.51 -6.69
N ASN A 397 50.59 28.44 -6.06
CA ASN A 397 49.30 28.88 -6.60
C ASN A 397 48.89 28.33 -7.98
N PHE A 398 49.59 27.33 -8.49
CA PHE A 398 49.17 26.49 -9.60
C PHE A 398 48.17 25.46 -9.08
N ASN A 399 47.01 25.35 -9.72
CA ASN A 399 45.96 24.42 -9.32
C ASN A 399 45.34 23.75 -10.55
N ILE A 400 44.80 22.55 -10.38
CA ILE A 400 43.97 21.87 -11.38
C ILE A 400 42.61 21.53 -10.77
N ASN A 401 41.53 21.69 -11.55
CA ASN A 401 40.23 21.21 -11.13
C ASN A 401 40.17 19.67 -11.26
N PRO A 402 39.92 18.94 -10.17
CA PRO A 402 40.01 17.47 -10.19
C PRO A 402 38.95 16.81 -11.06
N SER A 403 37.84 17.47 -11.39
CA SER A 403 36.76 16.88 -12.20
C SER A 403 36.75 17.34 -13.65
N THR A 404 37.37 18.47 -13.97
CA THR A 404 37.35 19.04 -15.34
C THR A 404 38.72 19.09 -16.00
N GLY A 405 39.81 18.88 -15.26
CA GLY A 405 41.17 19.02 -15.78
C GLY A 405 41.56 20.49 -16.06
N ASP A 406 40.72 21.46 -15.69
CA ASP A 406 41.03 22.88 -15.90
C ASP A 406 42.19 23.32 -15.00
N MET A 407 43.35 23.55 -15.60
CA MET A 407 44.48 24.16 -14.91
C MET A 407 44.22 25.65 -14.69
N SER A 408 44.73 26.17 -13.58
CA SER A 408 44.62 27.58 -13.23
C SER A 408 45.91 28.07 -12.58
N PHE A 409 46.45 29.16 -13.11
CA PHE A 409 47.67 29.77 -12.62
C PHE A 409 47.62 31.29 -12.81
N ALA A 410 48.12 32.03 -11.81
CA ALA A 410 48.21 33.49 -11.83
C ALA A 410 49.61 33.89 -11.34
N PRO A 411 50.57 34.19 -12.24
CA PRO A 411 51.95 34.44 -11.84
C PRO A 411 52.08 35.68 -10.95
N GLU A 412 52.88 35.57 -9.89
CA GLU A 412 53.18 36.65 -8.94
C GLU A 412 54.65 37.11 -9.04
N PRO A 413 54.97 38.38 -8.73
CA PRO A 413 56.35 38.86 -8.71
C PRO A 413 57.22 38.02 -7.76
N GLY A 414 58.42 37.63 -8.21
CA GLY A 414 59.33 36.76 -7.46
C GLY A 414 59.18 35.26 -7.79
N GLN A 415 58.27 34.89 -8.69
CA GLN A 415 58.11 33.54 -9.21
C GLN A 415 58.87 33.29 -10.52
N GLU A 416 59.73 34.21 -10.97
CA GLU A 416 60.52 34.03 -12.18
C GLU A 416 61.37 32.75 -12.11
N GLY A 417 61.34 31.96 -13.18
CA GLY A 417 62.04 30.69 -13.24
C GLY A 417 61.34 29.67 -14.11
N ARG A 418 61.94 28.48 -14.16
CA ARG A 418 61.45 27.33 -14.92
C ARG A 418 61.02 26.24 -13.96
N TYR A 419 59.76 25.85 -14.05
CA TYR A 419 59.12 24.88 -13.17
C TYR A 419 58.66 23.68 -13.99
N THR A 420 58.85 22.48 -13.44
CA THR A 420 58.21 21.28 -13.97
C THR A 420 56.86 21.13 -13.27
N VAL A 421 55.83 20.90 -14.07
CA VAL A 421 54.48 20.59 -13.61
C VAL A 421 54.17 19.18 -14.08
N THR A 422 53.88 18.28 -13.15
CA THR A 422 53.47 16.91 -13.43
C THR A 422 51.97 16.79 -13.21
N VAL A 423 51.23 16.43 -14.25
CA VAL A 423 49.81 16.13 -14.18
C VAL A 423 49.66 14.63 -13.96
N LEU A 424 48.75 14.25 -13.06
CA LEU A 424 48.36 12.86 -12.83
C LEU A 424 46.88 12.71 -13.14
N VAL A 425 46.52 11.64 -13.86
CA VAL A 425 45.14 11.25 -14.13
C VAL A 425 44.93 9.84 -13.62
N PHE A 426 43.83 9.66 -12.89
CA PHE A 426 43.48 8.39 -12.24
C PHE A 426 42.10 7.93 -12.71
N ASP A 427 41.93 6.61 -12.79
CA ASP A 427 40.62 5.96 -12.91
C ASP A 427 40.10 5.45 -11.55
N VAL A 428 38.82 5.06 -11.52
CA VAL A 428 38.13 4.51 -10.33
C VAL A 428 38.74 3.22 -9.77
N ASN A 429 39.56 2.53 -10.57
CA ASN A 429 40.21 1.26 -10.25
C ASN A 429 41.69 1.44 -9.83
N THR A 430 42.11 2.69 -9.60
CA THR A 430 43.41 3.12 -9.04
C THR A 430 44.61 2.98 -9.97
N GLU A 431 44.40 2.69 -11.25
CA GLU A 431 45.46 2.86 -12.24
C GLU A 431 45.54 4.32 -12.69
N SER A 432 46.72 4.73 -13.16
CA SER A 432 47.01 6.14 -13.41
C SER A 432 48.02 6.33 -14.52
N ASP A 433 47.88 7.44 -15.22
CA ASP A 433 48.89 7.98 -16.13
C ASP A 433 49.39 9.34 -15.62
N SER A 434 50.60 9.69 -16.02
CA SER A 434 51.21 10.96 -15.64
C SER A 434 52.10 11.50 -16.76
N ASP A 435 51.96 12.79 -17.03
CA ASP A 435 52.81 13.50 -17.98
C ASP A 435 53.29 14.82 -17.38
N SER A 436 54.40 15.35 -17.89
CA SER A 436 55.04 16.55 -17.36
C SER A 436 55.35 17.56 -18.45
N PHE A 437 55.07 18.82 -18.17
CA PHE A 437 55.41 19.96 -19.03
C PHE A 437 56.14 21.05 -18.24
N ILE A 438 56.68 22.02 -18.96
CA ILE A 438 57.41 23.13 -18.39
C ILE A 438 56.51 24.36 -18.31
N VAL A 439 56.55 25.00 -17.15
CA VAL A 439 56.07 26.36 -16.97
C VAL A 439 57.27 27.29 -16.81
N GLU A 440 57.44 28.22 -17.73
CA GLU A 440 58.46 29.26 -17.68
C GLU A 440 57.82 30.61 -17.34
N VAL A 441 58.32 31.26 -16.29
CA VAL A 441 57.88 32.58 -15.85
C VAL A 441 59.05 33.55 -16.03
N GLU A 442 58.88 34.53 -16.91
CA GLU A 442 59.88 35.56 -17.18
C GLU A 442 59.43 36.93 -16.71
N LYS A 443 60.38 37.83 -16.47
CA LYS A 443 60.07 39.22 -16.15
C LYS A 443 59.72 39.99 -17.43
N TRP A 444 58.59 40.69 -17.44
CA TRP A 444 58.26 41.63 -18.49
C TRP A 444 59.11 42.90 -18.35
N GLU A 445 60.05 43.11 -19.27
CA GLU A 445 60.78 44.37 -19.40
C GLU A 445 60.15 45.19 -20.54
N ARG A 446 59.70 46.43 -20.24
CA ARG A 446 59.26 47.36 -21.29
C ARG A 446 60.45 47.64 -22.23
N PRO A 447 60.28 47.56 -23.56
CA PRO A 447 61.30 47.96 -24.53
C PRO A 447 61.79 49.41 -24.37
#